data_AF-A0A5J5H0Q8-F1
#
_entry.id   AF-A0A5J5H0Q8-F1
#
_cell.length_a   1.000
_cell.length_b   1.000
_cell.length_c   1.000
_cell.angle_alpha   90.00
_cell.angle_beta   90.00
_cell.angle_gamma   90.00
#
_symmetry.space_group_name_H-M   'P 1'
#
loop_
_entity.id
_entity.type
_entity.pdbx_description
1 polymer ?
#
loop_
_entity_poly.entity_id
_entity_poly.type
_entity_poly.pdbx_seq_one_letter_code
_entity_poly.pdbx_strand_id
1 'polypeptide(L)'
;MKTKLTEKFSLMYLFGFIVIIGSMIFVPKLMVLLLNVKVEDVDNDTLAYTGAILGGFLTLIGVYLTIKHSDQSFQRSYNKELEKEFIQDFPQKIEAIEKVKNLTGIFLNKFKTAIKDPKEVDKCKALKHIKDHYSIKIRTEAARLDGHIYVEVEYLLEQLDHVYNFLLNKDLEEYKKEILEKSTDAFDNIHRSIEFFTDYQESLEDQFTCFTKDKNIWATNPMLNRLIQQKRKLREKLLEKFGLFRKDIQLTIGHNQTDEKNPYHLGLKAFEEVIENASKGIHVEIITGDTISDEVKLLSKLQRGKIDMIVVSPDVVSRKYLFEELEFLALPYLFDSYEHWEKAVDGKVGKYVSSLIKKESNNKLHVLGYFSAGIRHFYGKRHINRPEDLAGMTVRTQTRGVMAKYISSLNAYTNSAPWGEVKKGLDDKTIDFAENAYPYFVQQNHHSSNHGKYITETGHSYTTRFLLMNGEKFSSLTRKQRRVIMKAAKAAAKVEIQAVKEQEEKIREEIKGTVEIRTINDIDLQSFKMKAAEIGETLEKKNYETKKMIKKIKKLRTNHNHSSAAIQLLEVDFR
;
A
#
# COMPACT_ATOMS: atom_id res chain seq x y z
N MET A 1 -14.29 39.84 -39.55
CA MET A 1 -13.43 38.88 -38.81
C MET A 1 -14.04 38.48 -37.46
N LYS A 2 -14.59 39.42 -36.67
CA LYS A 2 -15.33 39.13 -35.42
C LYS A 2 -16.53 38.18 -35.59
N THR A 3 -17.37 38.40 -36.60
CA THR A 3 -18.59 37.58 -36.89
C THR A 3 -18.28 36.14 -37.31
N LYS A 4 -17.27 35.95 -38.18
CA LYS A 4 -16.80 34.59 -38.57
C LYS A 4 -16.15 33.82 -37.40
N LEU A 5 -15.58 34.52 -36.41
CA LEU A 5 -15.06 33.87 -35.20
C LEU A 5 -16.19 33.43 -34.27
N THR A 6 -17.25 34.23 -34.11
CA THR A 6 -18.39 33.89 -33.25
C THR A 6 -19.18 32.70 -33.80
N GLU A 7 -19.34 32.60 -35.12
CA GLU A 7 -19.95 31.44 -35.77
C GLU A 7 -19.11 30.17 -35.59
N LYS A 8 -17.79 30.24 -35.80
CA LYS A 8 -16.87 29.11 -35.52
C LYS A 8 -16.86 28.70 -34.05
N PHE A 9 -16.95 29.66 -33.13
CA PHE A 9 -17.04 29.39 -31.69
C PHE A 9 -18.38 28.71 -31.32
N SER A 10 -19.49 29.13 -31.92
CA SER A 10 -20.81 28.50 -31.70
C SER A 10 -20.87 27.06 -32.21
N LEU A 11 -20.25 26.77 -33.36
CA LEU A 11 -20.13 25.41 -33.88
C LEU A 11 -19.23 24.53 -33.00
N MET A 12 -18.19 25.10 -32.40
CA MET A 12 -17.28 24.36 -31.52
C MET A 12 -17.93 24.02 -30.17
N TYR A 13 -18.80 24.89 -29.64
CA TYR A 13 -19.65 24.58 -28.49
C TYR A 13 -20.72 23.55 -28.83
N LEU A 14 -21.36 23.66 -30.00
CA LEU A 14 -22.34 22.66 -30.45
C LEU A 14 -21.67 21.28 -30.67
N PHE A 15 -20.48 21.27 -31.26
CA PHE A 15 -19.68 20.05 -31.42
C PHE A 15 -19.20 19.51 -30.08
N GLY A 16 -18.75 20.36 -29.16
CA GLY A 16 -18.42 19.97 -27.79
C GLY A 16 -19.62 19.40 -27.04
N PHE A 17 -20.80 19.99 -27.21
CA PHE A 17 -22.05 19.51 -26.61
C PHE A 17 -22.51 18.18 -27.22
N ILE A 18 -22.39 18.00 -28.54
CA ILE A 18 -22.66 16.73 -29.25
C ILE A 18 -21.64 15.66 -28.86
N VAL A 19 -20.37 16.01 -28.66
CA VAL A 19 -19.33 15.09 -28.17
C VAL A 19 -19.56 14.73 -26.71
N ILE A 20 -19.99 15.67 -25.86
CA ILE A 20 -20.35 15.40 -24.46
C ILE A 20 -21.56 14.47 -24.39
N ILE A 21 -22.65 14.78 -25.09
CA ILE A 21 -23.87 13.95 -25.13
C ILE A 21 -23.56 12.58 -25.78
N GLY A 22 -22.84 12.57 -26.89
CA GLY A 22 -22.41 11.34 -27.57
C GLY A 22 -21.49 10.49 -26.70
N SER A 23 -20.58 11.10 -25.93
CA SER A 23 -19.70 10.39 -25.01
C SER A 23 -20.44 9.84 -23.80
N MET A 24 -21.45 10.54 -23.27
CA MET A 24 -22.30 10.05 -22.19
C MET A 24 -23.10 8.80 -22.57
N ILE A 25 -23.40 8.61 -23.86
CA ILE A 25 -24.15 7.43 -24.35
C ILE A 25 -23.20 6.31 -24.84
N PHE A 26 -22.10 6.68 -25.51
CA PHE A 26 -21.24 5.73 -26.20
C PHE A 26 -20.10 5.19 -25.34
N VAL A 27 -19.57 5.99 -24.40
CA VAL A 27 -18.43 5.60 -23.57
C VAL A 27 -18.79 4.56 -22.50
N PRO A 28 -19.94 4.62 -21.82
CA PRO A 28 -20.36 3.54 -20.92
C PRO A 28 -20.50 2.21 -21.68
N LYS A 29 -21.11 2.24 -22.86
CA LYS A 29 -21.23 1.05 -23.73
C LYS A 29 -19.87 0.53 -24.22
N LEU A 30 -18.94 1.42 -24.56
CA LEU A 30 -17.59 1.05 -25.00
C LEU A 30 -16.75 0.49 -23.84
N MET A 31 -16.88 1.02 -22.62
CA MET A 31 -16.23 0.51 -21.41
C MET A 31 -16.77 -0.86 -21.01
N VAL A 32 -18.08 -1.08 -21.11
CA VAL A 32 -18.72 -2.40 -20.93
C VAL A 32 -18.18 -3.41 -21.95
N LEU A 33 -18.01 -2.97 -23.21
CA LEU A 33 -17.41 -3.79 -24.26
C LEU A 33 -15.92 -4.09 -24.03
N LEU A 34 -15.15 -3.11 -23.52
CA LEU A 34 -13.71 -3.21 -23.31
C LEU A 34 -13.31 -3.93 -22.02
N LEU A 35 -14.15 -3.87 -20.98
CA LEU A 35 -13.90 -4.48 -19.68
C LEU A 35 -14.57 -5.85 -19.53
N ASN A 36 -15.40 -6.26 -20.48
CA ASN A 36 -16.11 -7.54 -20.51
C ASN A 36 -16.91 -7.81 -19.21
N VAL A 37 -17.44 -6.75 -18.60
CA VAL A 37 -18.29 -6.80 -17.40
C VAL A 37 -19.74 -6.70 -17.86
N LYS A 38 -20.60 -7.63 -17.44
CA LYS A 38 -22.03 -7.54 -17.71
C LYS A 38 -22.61 -6.36 -16.90
N VAL A 39 -23.34 -5.47 -17.57
CA VAL A 39 -23.96 -4.27 -16.95
C VAL A 39 -24.88 -4.63 -15.79
N GLU A 40 -25.43 -5.83 -15.81
CA GLU A 40 -26.31 -6.39 -14.78
C GLU A 40 -25.58 -6.66 -13.44
N ASP A 41 -24.25 -6.73 -13.44
CA ASP A 41 -23.42 -7.05 -12.26
C ASP A 41 -22.78 -5.82 -11.60
N VAL A 42 -22.99 -4.62 -12.15
CA VAL A 42 -22.44 -3.37 -11.62
C VAL A 42 -23.55 -2.62 -10.90
N ASP A 43 -23.41 -2.41 -9.60
CA ASP A 43 -24.40 -1.66 -8.84
C ASP A 43 -24.51 -0.21 -9.36
N ASN A 44 -25.70 0.37 -9.22
CA ASN A 44 -26.00 1.70 -9.74
C ASN A 44 -25.10 2.79 -9.14
N ASP A 45 -24.58 2.59 -7.92
CA ASP A 45 -23.70 3.55 -7.25
C ASP A 45 -22.32 3.56 -7.91
N THR A 46 -21.78 2.40 -8.26
CA THR A 46 -20.51 2.27 -9.01
C THR A 46 -20.59 2.91 -10.40
N LEU A 47 -21.73 2.77 -11.09
CA LEU A 47 -22.00 3.42 -12.38
C LEU A 47 -22.11 4.95 -12.24
N ALA A 48 -22.82 5.44 -11.22
CA ALA A 48 -22.93 6.86 -10.92
C ALA A 48 -21.57 7.48 -10.53
N TYR A 49 -20.79 6.79 -9.70
CA TYR A 49 -19.43 7.19 -9.30
C TYR A 49 -18.49 7.28 -10.50
N THR A 50 -18.53 6.29 -11.39
CA THR A 50 -17.70 6.27 -12.60
C THR A 50 -18.08 7.41 -13.55
N GLY A 51 -19.38 7.67 -13.72
CA GLY A 51 -19.90 8.79 -14.50
C GLY A 51 -19.48 10.17 -13.95
N ALA A 52 -19.53 10.36 -12.63
CA ALA A 52 -19.12 11.61 -11.97
C ALA A 52 -17.61 11.87 -12.10
N ILE A 53 -16.77 10.84 -11.94
CA ILE A 53 -15.31 10.96 -12.13
C ILE A 53 -14.99 11.33 -13.59
N LEU A 54 -15.67 10.72 -14.55
CA LEU A 54 -15.46 10.99 -15.97
C LEU A 54 -15.96 12.40 -16.36
N GLY A 55 -17.10 12.82 -15.83
CA GLY A 55 -17.64 14.18 -16.00
C GLY A 55 -16.71 15.24 -15.43
N GLY A 56 -16.16 15.03 -14.23
CA GLY A 56 -15.15 15.91 -13.65
C GLY A 56 -13.87 15.98 -14.51
N PHE A 57 -13.43 14.85 -15.07
CA PHE A 57 -12.25 14.79 -15.94
C PHE A 57 -12.45 15.54 -17.26
N LEU A 58 -13.61 15.39 -17.90
CA LEU A 58 -13.95 16.11 -19.13
C LEU A 58 -14.11 17.62 -18.90
N THR A 59 -14.71 18.01 -17.77
CA THR A 59 -14.79 19.41 -17.35
C THR A 59 -13.40 20.00 -17.13
N LEU A 60 -12.49 19.28 -16.49
CA LEU A 60 -11.10 19.73 -16.27
C LEU A 60 -10.29 19.83 -17.56
N ILE A 61 -10.48 18.91 -18.51
CA ILE A 61 -9.88 19.02 -19.85
C ILE A 61 -10.44 20.24 -20.59
N GLY A 62 -11.75 20.46 -20.52
CA GLY A 62 -12.41 21.63 -21.07
C GLY A 62 -11.87 22.93 -20.48
N VAL A 63 -11.75 23.00 -19.15
CA VAL A 63 -11.16 24.12 -18.41
C VAL A 63 -9.69 24.34 -18.79
N TYR A 64 -8.87 23.29 -18.86
CA TYR A 64 -7.46 23.39 -19.25
C TYR A 64 -7.30 23.90 -20.69
N LEU A 65 -8.04 23.33 -21.64
CA LEU A 65 -8.02 23.77 -23.04
C LEU A 65 -8.51 25.20 -23.18
N THR A 66 -9.51 25.60 -22.39
CA THR A 66 -10.02 26.96 -22.35
C THR A 66 -9.00 27.93 -21.74
N ILE A 67 -8.35 27.60 -20.63
CA ILE A 67 -7.31 28.44 -19.99
C ILE A 67 -6.06 28.57 -20.87
N LYS A 68 -5.64 27.48 -21.53
CA LYS A 68 -4.45 27.43 -22.39
C LYS A 68 -4.62 28.23 -23.69
N HIS A 69 -5.85 28.38 -24.17
CA HIS A 69 -6.16 29.02 -25.45
C HIS A 69 -7.01 30.29 -25.34
N SER A 70 -7.22 30.81 -24.12
CA SER A 70 -7.97 32.05 -23.90
C SER A 70 -7.09 33.26 -23.65
N ASP A 71 -7.59 34.44 -24.01
CA ASP A 71 -6.95 35.73 -23.77
C ASP A 71 -7.03 36.11 -22.26
N GLN A 72 -6.11 36.97 -21.80
CA GLN A 72 -6.06 37.51 -20.43
C GLN A 72 -7.40 38.07 -19.91
N SER A 73 -8.29 38.56 -20.77
CA SER A 73 -9.63 39.03 -20.40
C SER A 73 -10.53 37.89 -19.89
N PHE A 74 -10.45 36.72 -20.53
CA PHE A 74 -11.18 35.52 -20.13
C PHE A 74 -10.60 34.92 -18.84
N GLN A 75 -9.27 34.89 -18.70
CA GLN A 75 -8.61 34.46 -17.46
C GLN A 75 -9.06 35.31 -16.25
N ARG A 76 -9.23 36.63 -16.44
CA ARG A 76 -9.78 37.51 -15.39
C ARG A 76 -11.25 37.22 -15.09
N SER A 77 -12.07 36.97 -16.10
CA SER A 77 -13.49 36.61 -15.90
C SER A 77 -13.63 35.25 -15.21
N TYR A 78 -12.84 34.26 -15.62
CA TYR A 78 -12.80 32.92 -15.03
C TYR A 78 -12.31 32.94 -13.58
N ASN A 79 -11.27 33.71 -13.27
CA ASN A 79 -10.83 33.93 -11.89
C ASN A 79 -11.94 34.57 -11.04
N LYS A 80 -12.73 35.48 -11.60
CA LYS A 80 -13.86 36.13 -10.93
C LYS A 80 -15.05 35.16 -10.72
N GLU A 81 -15.28 34.24 -11.66
CA GLU A 81 -16.28 33.18 -11.54
C GLU A 81 -15.88 32.13 -10.48
N LEU A 82 -14.60 31.71 -10.47
CA LEU A 82 -14.02 30.90 -9.41
C LEU A 82 -14.09 31.61 -8.05
N GLU A 83 -13.82 32.91 -8.02
CA GLU A 83 -13.94 33.73 -6.82
C GLU A 83 -15.39 33.75 -6.30
N LYS A 84 -16.37 33.88 -7.20
CA LYS A 84 -17.79 33.78 -6.86
C LYS A 84 -18.17 32.39 -6.32
N GLU A 85 -17.80 31.32 -7.02
CA GLU A 85 -18.14 29.95 -6.64
C GLU A 85 -17.45 29.52 -5.32
N PHE A 86 -16.19 29.90 -5.10
CA PHE A 86 -15.41 29.47 -3.94
C PHE A 86 -15.42 30.44 -2.74
N ILE A 87 -15.64 31.75 -2.95
CA ILE A 87 -15.72 32.73 -1.84
C ILE A 87 -17.15 33.05 -1.47
N GLN A 88 -18.08 33.15 -2.42
CA GLN A 88 -19.45 33.60 -2.15
C GLN A 88 -20.41 32.43 -1.92
N ASP A 89 -20.33 31.38 -2.76
CA ASP A 89 -21.29 30.27 -2.72
C ASP A 89 -20.84 29.13 -1.79
N PHE A 90 -19.54 28.84 -1.71
CA PHE A 90 -19.01 27.75 -0.89
C PHE A 90 -19.30 27.90 0.63
N PRO A 91 -19.19 29.09 1.26
CA PRO A 91 -19.59 29.27 2.66
C PRO A 91 -21.08 29.00 2.88
N GLN A 92 -21.94 29.36 1.92
CA GLN A 92 -23.38 29.10 1.98
C GLN A 92 -23.67 27.60 1.84
N LYS A 93 -22.91 26.88 1.01
CA LYS A 93 -22.97 25.41 0.92
C LYS A 93 -22.54 24.74 2.23
N ILE A 94 -21.49 25.23 2.90
CA ILE A 94 -21.09 24.74 4.23
C ILE A 94 -22.19 25.00 5.26
N GLU A 95 -22.75 26.21 5.29
CA GLU A 95 -23.85 26.57 6.19
C GLU A 95 -25.07 25.67 5.96
N ALA A 96 -25.41 25.39 4.70
CA ALA A 96 -26.48 24.47 4.34
C ALA A 96 -26.20 23.03 4.82
N ILE A 97 -24.97 22.52 4.68
CA ILE A 97 -24.56 21.20 5.23
C ILE A 97 -24.71 21.18 6.76
N GLU A 98 -24.25 22.22 7.45
CA GLU A 98 -24.39 22.32 8.92
C GLU A 98 -25.85 22.39 9.35
N LYS A 99 -26.70 23.11 8.61
CA LYS A 99 -28.14 23.19 8.87
C LYS A 99 -28.85 21.87 8.62
N VAL A 100 -28.58 21.21 7.49
CA VAL A 100 -29.08 19.84 7.20
C VAL A 100 -28.71 18.90 8.33
N LYS A 101 -27.44 18.92 8.77
CA LYS A 101 -26.95 18.08 9.89
C LYS A 101 -27.67 18.40 11.20
N ASN A 102 -27.80 19.67 11.56
CA ASN A 102 -28.45 20.08 12.80
C ASN A 102 -29.93 19.70 12.81
N LEU A 103 -30.64 19.97 11.72
CA LEU A 103 -32.04 19.61 11.55
C LEU A 103 -32.24 18.09 11.61
N THR A 104 -31.34 17.30 11.02
CA THR A 104 -31.35 15.82 11.11
C THR A 104 -31.13 15.35 12.54
N GLY A 105 -30.18 15.94 13.28
CA GLY A 105 -29.94 15.61 14.69
C GLY A 105 -31.14 15.94 15.59
N ILE A 106 -31.78 17.09 15.39
CA ILE A 106 -32.99 17.49 16.12
C ILE A 106 -34.15 16.55 15.80
N PHE A 107 -34.33 16.23 14.52
CA PHE A 107 -35.32 15.25 14.06
C PHE A 107 -35.14 13.93 14.80
N LEU A 108 -33.95 13.34 14.78
CA LEU A 108 -33.68 12.05 15.43
C LEU A 108 -33.93 12.08 16.93
N ASN A 109 -33.52 13.15 17.61
CA ASN A 109 -33.75 13.26 19.04
C ASN A 109 -35.25 13.30 19.36
N LYS A 110 -36.03 14.10 18.60
CA LYS A 110 -37.48 14.18 18.74
C LYS A 110 -38.16 12.86 18.38
N PHE A 111 -37.72 12.21 17.32
CA PHE A 111 -38.22 10.91 16.86
C PHE A 111 -37.97 9.82 17.91
N LYS A 112 -36.76 9.75 18.46
CA LYS A 112 -36.39 8.83 19.55
C LYS A 112 -37.21 9.06 20.82
N THR A 113 -37.46 10.31 21.18
CA THR A 113 -38.31 10.65 22.34
C THR A 113 -39.76 10.22 22.09
N ALA A 114 -40.31 10.48 20.90
CA ALA A 114 -41.67 10.08 20.54
C ALA A 114 -41.85 8.55 20.47
N ILE A 115 -40.82 7.81 20.04
CA ILE A 115 -40.84 6.33 20.05
C ILE A 115 -40.91 5.76 21.48
N LYS A 116 -40.33 6.46 22.47
CA LYS A 116 -40.30 6.01 23.87
C LYS A 116 -41.56 6.41 24.66
N ASP A 117 -42.49 7.15 24.06
CA ASP A 117 -43.73 7.53 24.71
C ASP A 117 -44.68 6.32 24.85
N PRO A 118 -45.20 6.03 26.06
CA PRO A 118 -46.09 4.88 26.31
C PRO A 118 -47.50 5.00 25.71
N LYS A 119 -47.93 6.16 25.17
CA LYS A 119 -49.29 6.33 24.61
C LYS A 119 -49.35 6.08 23.10
N GLU A 120 -49.96 4.98 22.70
CA GLU A 120 -49.97 4.48 21.30
C GLU A 120 -50.77 5.35 20.30
N VAL A 121 -51.93 5.90 20.73
CA VAL A 121 -52.87 6.63 19.85
C VAL A 121 -52.32 8.01 19.43
N ASP A 122 -51.54 8.67 20.29
CA ASP A 122 -50.88 9.95 19.98
C ASP A 122 -49.51 9.78 19.31
N LYS A 123 -48.90 8.60 19.43
CA LYS A 123 -47.55 8.30 18.93
C LYS A 123 -47.46 8.34 17.41
N CYS A 124 -48.39 7.70 16.69
CA CYS A 124 -48.37 7.70 15.22
C CYS A 124 -48.58 9.10 14.62
N LYS A 125 -49.46 9.90 15.22
CA LYS A 125 -49.69 11.30 14.83
C LYS A 125 -48.49 12.18 15.15
N ALA A 126 -47.88 12.01 16.32
CA ALA A 126 -46.68 12.73 16.72
C ALA A 126 -45.48 12.42 15.82
N LEU A 127 -45.26 11.13 15.49
CA LEU A 127 -44.18 10.70 14.60
C LEU A 127 -44.38 11.21 13.17
N LYS A 128 -45.61 11.20 12.65
CA LYS A 128 -45.95 11.78 11.35
C LYS A 128 -45.61 13.26 11.31
N HIS A 129 -46.07 14.01 12.31
CA HIS A 129 -45.82 15.44 12.41
C HIS A 129 -44.32 15.77 12.52
N ILE A 130 -43.56 15.01 13.31
CA ILE A 130 -42.09 15.16 13.42
C ILE A 130 -41.42 14.89 12.07
N LYS A 131 -41.78 13.79 11.39
CA LYS A 131 -41.23 13.44 10.07
C LYS A 131 -41.49 14.53 9.04
N ASP A 132 -42.74 14.92 8.85
CA ASP A 132 -43.13 15.88 7.81
C ASP A 132 -42.49 17.25 8.07
N HIS A 133 -42.48 17.69 9.33
CA HIS A 133 -41.90 18.98 9.72
C HIS A 133 -40.39 19.07 9.44
N TYR A 134 -39.62 18.04 9.77
CA TYR A 134 -38.16 18.09 9.59
C TYR A 134 -37.72 17.69 8.19
N SER A 135 -38.44 16.82 7.49
CA SER A 135 -38.14 16.46 6.10
C SER A 135 -38.20 17.69 5.19
N ILE A 136 -39.23 18.53 5.36
CA ILE A 136 -39.36 19.79 4.60
C ILE A 136 -38.18 20.72 4.89
N LYS A 137 -37.80 20.90 6.16
CA LYS A 137 -36.67 21.76 6.54
C LYS A 137 -35.34 21.24 6.01
N ILE A 138 -35.13 19.92 6.07
CA ILE A 138 -33.92 19.27 5.56
C ILE A 138 -33.82 19.43 4.04
N ARG A 139 -34.89 19.15 3.28
CA ARG A 139 -34.92 19.37 1.81
C ARG A 139 -34.67 20.83 1.44
N THR A 140 -35.22 21.77 2.20
CA THR A 140 -35.07 23.21 1.94
C THR A 140 -33.61 23.64 2.05
N GLU A 141 -32.88 23.12 3.03
CA GLU A 141 -31.46 23.41 3.18
C GLU A 141 -30.60 22.60 2.20
N ALA A 142 -30.99 21.37 1.88
CA ALA A 142 -30.29 20.52 0.91
C ALA A 142 -30.40 21.03 -0.53
N ALA A 143 -31.48 21.73 -0.90
CA ALA A 143 -31.64 22.36 -2.20
C ALA A 143 -30.58 23.44 -2.51
N ARG A 144 -29.83 23.88 -1.49
CA ARG A 144 -28.67 24.79 -1.63
C ARG A 144 -27.35 24.05 -1.91
N LEU A 145 -27.37 22.71 -1.94
CA LEU A 145 -26.20 21.85 -2.12
C LEU A 145 -26.11 21.35 -3.57
N ASP A 146 -24.91 20.92 -3.96
CA ASP A 146 -24.68 20.35 -5.29
C ASP A 146 -25.45 19.04 -5.48
N GLY A 147 -25.83 18.74 -6.74
CA GLY A 147 -26.78 17.67 -7.07
C GLY A 147 -26.46 16.30 -6.48
N HIS A 148 -25.18 15.94 -6.34
CA HIS A 148 -24.78 14.68 -5.69
C HIS A 148 -25.08 14.65 -4.19
N ILE A 149 -24.89 15.75 -3.46
CA ILE A 149 -25.19 15.82 -2.02
C ILE A 149 -26.71 15.86 -1.80
N TYR A 150 -27.43 16.55 -2.68
CA TYR A 150 -28.89 16.58 -2.67
C TYR A 150 -29.48 15.16 -2.83
N VAL A 151 -28.94 14.35 -3.74
CA VAL A 151 -29.36 12.95 -3.94
C VAL A 151 -29.17 12.10 -2.69
N GLU A 152 -28.03 12.23 -2.00
CA GLU A 152 -27.78 11.51 -0.73
C GLU A 152 -28.74 11.95 0.38
N VAL A 153 -29.11 13.23 0.42
CA VAL A 153 -30.09 13.75 1.37
C VAL A 153 -31.50 13.21 1.05
N GLU A 154 -31.89 13.15 -0.22
CA GLU A 154 -33.16 12.56 -0.62
C GLU A 154 -33.20 11.05 -0.30
N TYR A 155 -32.11 10.33 -0.51
CA TYR A 155 -32.01 8.93 -0.11
C TYR A 155 -32.21 8.73 1.40
N LEU A 156 -31.56 9.56 2.23
CA LEU A 156 -31.81 9.57 3.68
C LEU A 156 -33.30 9.77 4.01
N LEU A 157 -33.95 10.75 3.36
CA LEU A 157 -35.36 11.06 3.60
C LEU A 157 -36.29 9.92 3.14
N GLU A 158 -35.97 9.24 2.05
CA GLU A 158 -36.69 8.08 1.55
C GLU A 158 -36.60 6.89 2.53
N GLN A 159 -35.41 6.65 3.09
CA GLN A 159 -35.24 5.65 4.15
C GLN A 159 -36.08 5.99 5.39
N LEU A 160 -36.21 7.27 5.74
CA LEU A 160 -37.06 7.72 6.85
C LEU A 160 -38.56 7.54 6.55
N ASP A 161 -38.99 7.73 5.30
CA ASP A 161 -40.36 7.46 4.86
C ASP A 161 -40.70 5.97 4.91
N HIS A 162 -39.75 5.10 4.53
CA HIS A 162 -39.88 3.65 4.71
C HIS A 162 -40.05 3.26 6.18
N VAL A 163 -39.24 3.83 7.08
CA VAL A 163 -39.34 3.59 8.53
C VAL A 163 -40.71 4.03 9.06
N TYR A 164 -41.22 5.18 8.63
CA TYR A 164 -42.52 5.69 9.05
C TYR A 164 -43.69 4.80 8.58
N ASN A 165 -43.70 4.39 7.32
CA ASN A 165 -44.76 3.55 6.77
C ASN A 165 -44.76 2.13 7.36
N PHE A 166 -43.60 1.64 7.80
CA PHE A 166 -43.47 0.35 8.47
C PHE A 166 -43.94 0.40 9.94
N LEU A 167 -43.66 1.50 10.66
CA LEU A 167 -44.15 1.74 12.03
C LEU A 167 -45.68 1.80 12.14
N LEU A 168 -46.39 2.07 11.03
CA LEU A 168 -47.85 2.02 10.98
C LEU A 168 -48.40 0.58 10.90
N ASN A 169 -47.56 -0.43 10.62
CA ASN A 169 -48.04 -1.74 10.19
C ASN A 169 -47.60 -2.96 11.02
N LYS A 170 -46.59 -2.92 11.92
CA LYS A 170 -46.20 -4.09 12.78
C LYS A 170 -45.45 -3.74 14.09
N ASP A 171 -45.30 -4.75 14.96
CA ASP A 171 -44.78 -4.78 16.34
C ASP A 171 -43.34 -4.21 16.53
N LEU A 172 -43.09 -3.58 17.68
CA LEU A 172 -42.07 -2.56 17.94
C LEU A 172 -40.72 -3.08 18.50
N GLU A 173 -40.65 -4.30 19.04
CA GLU A 173 -39.46 -4.80 19.74
C GLU A 173 -38.44 -5.52 18.83
N GLU A 174 -38.90 -6.21 17.78
CA GLU A 174 -38.01 -6.92 16.83
C GLU A 174 -37.16 -5.93 15.98
N TYR A 175 -37.65 -4.68 15.83
CA TYR A 175 -37.12 -3.70 14.88
C TYR A 175 -36.18 -2.63 15.49
N LYS A 176 -36.05 -2.56 16.82
CA LYS A 176 -35.08 -1.64 17.48
C LYS A 176 -33.63 -1.87 17.03
N LYS A 177 -33.30 -3.12 16.71
CA LYS A 177 -31.96 -3.52 16.26
C LYS A 177 -31.70 -3.12 14.80
N GLU A 178 -32.68 -3.34 13.93
CA GLU A 178 -32.60 -3.02 12.51
C GLU A 178 -32.59 -1.50 12.25
N ILE A 179 -33.30 -0.70 13.05
CA ILE A 179 -33.21 0.77 13.04
C ILE A 179 -31.81 1.23 13.38
N LEU A 180 -31.18 0.65 14.41
CA LEU A 180 -29.83 1.04 14.82
C LEU A 180 -28.81 0.71 13.72
N GLU A 181 -28.94 -0.45 13.07
CA GLU A 181 -28.08 -0.87 11.96
C GLU A 181 -28.29 0.05 10.73
N LYS A 182 -29.52 0.21 10.23
CA LYS A 182 -29.80 1.01 9.02
C LYS A 182 -29.55 2.51 9.18
N SER A 183 -29.78 3.06 10.38
CA SER A 183 -29.43 4.46 10.67
C SER A 183 -27.92 4.66 10.76
N THR A 184 -27.19 3.69 11.33
CA THR A 184 -25.72 3.69 11.33
C THR A 184 -25.19 3.63 9.90
N ASP A 185 -25.75 2.79 9.04
CA ASP A 185 -25.35 2.69 7.62
C ASP A 185 -25.60 3.98 6.85
N ALA A 186 -26.74 4.64 7.07
CA ALA A 186 -27.03 5.94 6.46
C ALA A 186 -26.06 7.04 6.95
N PHE A 187 -25.69 7.03 8.23
CA PHE A 187 -24.69 7.95 8.77
C PHE A 187 -23.28 7.67 8.27
N ASP A 188 -22.93 6.40 8.11
CA ASP A 188 -21.67 5.97 7.52
C ASP A 188 -21.60 6.38 6.04
N ASN A 189 -22.70 6.32 5.30
CA ASN A 189 -22.76 6.80 3.92
C ASN A 189 -22.64 8.34 3.84
N ILE A 190 -23.30 9.09 4.71
CA ILE A 190 -23.12 10.55 4.80
C ILE A 190 -21.66 10.88 5.20
N HIS A 191 -21.08 10.11 6.12
CA HIS A 191 -19.67 10.25 6.52
C HIS A 191 -18.73 9.98 5.35
N ARG A 192 -18.94 8.88 4.62
CA ARG A 192 -18.19 8.54 3.39
C ARG A 192 -18.33 9.59 2.32
N SER A 193 -19.51 10.19 2.16
CA SER A 193 -19.74 11.29 1.20
C SER A 193 -18.96 12.54 1.61
N ILE A 194 -18.92 12.89 2.90
CA ILE A 194 -18.09 13.99 3.41
C ILE A 194 -16.59 13.70 3.26
N GLU A 195 -16.16 12.46 3.54
CA GLU A 195 -14.79 12.01 3.29
C GLU A 195 -14.46 12.05 1.80
N PHE A 196 -15.40 11.66 0.93
CA PHE A 196 -15.26 11.73 -0.53
C PHE A 196 -15.07 13.17 -1.01
N PHE A 197 -15.86 14.14 -0.53
CA PHE A 197 -15.65 15.56 -0.89
C PHE A 197 -14.31 16.08 -0.41
N THR A 198 -13.84 15.60 0.75
CA THR A 198 -12.53 15.97 1.30
C THR A 198 -11.38 15.36 0.51
N ASP A 199 -11.49 14.07 0.17
CA ASP A 199 -10.54 13.32 -0.65
C ASP A 199 -10.52 13.82 -2.09
N TYR A 200 -11.67 14.26 -2.62
CA TYR A 200 -11.80 14.93 -3.92
C TYR A 200 -11.05 16.26 -3.91
N GLN A 201 -11.21 17.06 -2.86
CA GLN A 201 -10.51 18.34 -2.70
C GLN A 201 -8.97 18.14 -2.56
N GLU A 202 -8.52 17.16 -1.77
CA GLU A 202 -7.09 16.82 -1.63
C GLU A 202 -6.51 16.17 -2.91
N SER A 203 -7.30 15.37 -3.63
CA SER A 203 -6.93 14.81 -4.93
C SER A 203 -6.79 15.90 -6.00
N LEU A 204 -7.66 16.91 -5.98
CA LEU A 204 -7.53 18.08 -6.84
C LEU A 204 -6.23 18.83 -6.53
N GLU A 205 -5.89 19.03 -5.25
CA GLU A 205 -4.65 19.68 -4.81
C GLU A 205 -3.40 18.92 -5.31
N ASP A 206 -3.38 17.61 -5.14
CA ASP A 206 -2.29 16.72 -5.59
C ASP A 206 -2.15 16.70 -7.12
N GLN A 207 -3.26 16.62 -7.85
CA GLN A 207 -3.25 16.59 -9.30
C GLN A 207 -2.85 17.96 -9.87
N PHE A 208 -3.36 19.06 -9.32
CA PHE A 208 -2.94 20.41 -9.71
C PHE A 208 -1.45 20.60 -9.48
N THR A 209 -0.93 20.15 -8.34
CA THR A 209 0.51 20.18 -8.03
C THR A 209 1.34 19.36 -9.03
N CYS A 210 0.83 18.20 -9.45
CA CYS A 210 1.45 17.38 -10.50
C CYS A 210 1.45 18.09 -11.87
N PHE A 211 0.37 18.78 -12.22
CA PHE A 211 0.21 19.48 -13.50
C PHE A 211 0.98 20.81 -13.58
N THR A 212 0.99 21.59 -12.50
CA THR A 212 1.67 22.90 -12.46
C THR A 212 3.15 22.78 -12.11
N LYS A 213 3.57 21.66 -11.52
CA LYS A 213 4.88 21.43 -10.89
C LYS A 213 5.19 22.39 -9.73
N ASP A 214 4.25 23.25 -9.34
CA ASP A 214 4.40 24.19 -8.23
C ASP A 214 3.69 23.65 -6.99
N LYS A 215 4.49 23.14 -6.04
CA LYS A 215 4.02 22.61 -4.75
C LYS A 215 3.57 23.69 -3.79
N ASN A 216 3.87 24.96 -4.07
CA ASN A 216 3.65 26.08 -3.17
C ASN A 216 2.51 26.98 -3.62
N ILE A 217 1.83 26.70 -4.74
CA ILE A 217 0.77 27.56 -5.30
C ILE A 217 -0.37 27.83 -4.28
N TRP A 218 -0.60 26.89 -3.37
CA TRP A 218 -1.55 27.01 -2.27
C TRP A 218 -1.02 27.80 -1.07
N ALA A 219 0.30 27.79 -0.86
CA ALA A 219 0.99 28.52 0.21
C ALA A 219 1.30 29.99 -0.16
N THR A 220 1.55 30.26 -1.45
CA THR A 220 1.88 31.58 -2.01
C THR A 220 0.64 32.46 -2.25
N ASN A 221 -0.55 31.87 -2.24
CA ASN A 221 -1.81 32.61 -2.31
C ASN A 221 -2.38 32.82 -0.88
N PRO A 222 -2.30 34.04 -0.32
CA PRO A 222 -2.65 34.31 1.08
C PRO A 222 -4.12 34.01 1.40
N MET A 223 -5.01 34.10 0.40
CA MET A 223 -6.44 33.85 0.54
C MET A 223 -6.73 32.35 0.67
N LEU A 224 -6.11 31.53 -0.19
CA LEU A 224 -6.21 30.07 -0.15
C LEU A 224 -5.60 29.48 1.13
N ASN A 225 -4.45 30.02 1.56
CA ASN A 225 -3.81 29.59 2.80
C ASN A 225 -4.69 29.89 4.03
N ARG A 226 -5.37 31.05 4.05
CA ARG A 226 -6.32 31.43 5.11
C ARG A 226 -7.54 30.51 5.15
N LEU A 227 -8.08 30.13 3.99
CA LEU A 227 -9.19 29.18 3.87
C LEU A 227 -8.81 27.77 4.37
N ILE A 228 -7.61 27.29 4.03
CA ILE A 228 -7.09 26.00 4.51
C ILE A 228 -6.92 26.00 6.04
N GLN A 229 -6.38 27.08 6.61
CA GLN A 229 -6.22 27.20 8.06
C GLN A 229 -7.55 27.31 8.81
N GLN A 230 -8.54 28.02 8.26
CA GLN A 230 -9.88 28.09 8.84
C GLN A 230 -10.57 26.72 8.82
N LYS A 231 -10.48 25.99 7.69
CA LYS A 231 -11.01 24.61 7.57
C LYS A 231 -10.36 23.64 8.55
N ARG A 232 -9.03 23.73 8.76
CA ARG A 232 -8.31 22.90 9.76
C ARG A 232 -8.74 23.20 11.20
N LYS A 233 -8.86 24.48 11.58
CA LYS A 233 -9.35 24.88 12.91
C LYS A 233 -10.79 24.46 13.17
N LEU A 234 -11.66 24.56 12.14
CA LEU A 234 -13.06 24.13 12.26
C LEU A 234 -13.14 22.60 12.45
N ARG A 235 -12.35 21.83 11.68
CA ARG A 235 -12.18 20.39 11.86
C ARG A 235 -11.74 20.04 13.28
N GLU A 236 -10.70 20.69 13.80
CA GLU A 236 -10.18 20.43 15.15
C GLU A 236 -11.25 20.71 16.23
N LYS A 237 -11.98 21.82 16.12
CA LYS A 237 -13.10 22.15 17.02
C LYS A 237 -14.26 21.15 16.93
N LEU A 238 -14.57 20.64 15.74
CA LEU A 238 -15.62 19.64 15.53
C LEU A 238 -15.20 18.25 16.02
N LEU A 239 -13.93 17.88 15.97
CA LEU A 239 -13.46 16.61 16.53
C LEU A 239 -13.45 16.66 18.07
N GLU A 240 -13.02 17.79 18.63
CA GLU A 240 -12.97 18.05 20.07
C GLU A 240 -14.38 18.08 20.70
N LYS A 241 -15.33 18.82 20.11
CA LYS A 241 -16.68 19.00 20.65
C LYS A 241 -17.53 17.73 20.71
N PHE A 242 -17.22 16.73 19.90
CA PHE A 242 -18.01 15.50 19.77
C PHE A 242 -17.30 14.26 20.33
N GLY A 243 -16.12 14.41 20.95
CA GLY A 243 -15.30 13.27 21.38
C GLY A 243 -14.87 12.36 20.22
N LEU A 244 -14.93 12.88 18.99
CA LEU A 244 -14.58 12.20 17.75
C LEU A 244 -13.10 12.43 17.44
N PHE A 245 -12.23 12.42 18.44
CA PHE A 245 -10.80 12.36 18.17
C PHE A 245 -10.56 11.15 17.25
N ARG A 246 -9.75 11.33 16.20
CA ARG A 246 -9.15 10.19 15.51
C ARG A 246 -8.63 9.29 16.61
N LYS A 247 -9.15 8.07 16.72
CA LYS A 247 -8.51 7.09 17.60
C LYS A 247 -7.11 6.94 17.05
N ASP A 248 -6.12 7.37 17.82
CA ASP A 248 -4.73 7.26 17.44
C ASP A 248 -4.46 5.80 17.05
N ILE A 249 -3.90 5.62 15.87
CA ILE A 249 -3.55 4.31 15.37
C ILE A 249 -2.15 4.01 15.87
N GLN A 250 -2.05 3.16 16.88
CA GLN A 250 -0.78 2.51 17.19
C GLN A 250 -0.51 1.45 16.13
N LEU A 251 0.67 1.50 15.52
CA LEU A 251 1.20 0.45 14.65
C LEU A 251 2.40 -0.20 15.33
N THR A 252 2.30 -1.48 15.63
CA THR A 252 3.43 -2.26 16.15
C THR A 252 4.14 -2.98 15.00
N ILE A 253 5.47 -2.80 14.89
CA ILE A 253 6.30 -3.38 13.84
C ILE A 253 7.38 -4.28 14.44
N GLY A 254 7.47 -5.54 14.03
CA GLY A 254 8.47 -6.49 14.55
C GLY A 254 9.54 -6.93 13.54
N HIS A 255 10.79 -7.10 13.99
CA HIS A 255 11.84 -7.78 13.21
C HIS A 255 12.75 -8.63 14.10
N ASN A 256 13.39 -9.66 13.53
CA ASN A 256 14.14 -10.68 14.25
C ASN A 256 15.62 -10.35 14.52
N GLN A 257 16.02 -9.09 14.38
CA GLN A 257 17.38 -8.64 14.67
C GLN A 257 17.37 -7.98 16.05
N THR A 258 18.52 -7.93 16.73
CA THR A 258 18.61 -7.42 18.11
C THR A 258 19.27 -6.05 18.21
N ASP A 259 20.16 -5.71 17.27
CA ASP A 259 20.86 -4.43 17.22
C ASP A 259 19.98 -3.35 16.54
N GLU A 260 19.80 -2.20 17.19
CA GLU A 260 19.06 -1.05 16.64
C GLU A 260 19.80 -0.36 15.48
N LYS A 261 21.11 -0.61 15.35
CA LYS A 261 21.89 -0.19 14.19
C LYS A 261 21.70 -1.14 13.00
N ASN A 262 20.98 -2.24 13.15
CA ASN A 262 20.71 -3.17 12.06
C ASN A 262 19.94 -2.46 10.92
N PRO A 263 20.21 -2.78 9.63
CA PRO A 263 19.54 -2.12 8.51
C PRO A 263 18.01 -2.23 8.55
N TYR A 264 17.44 -3.32 9.07
CA TYR A 264 15.99 -3.43 9.25
C TYR A 264 15.46 -2.36 10.20
N HIS A 265 16.13 -2.18 11.34
CA HIS A 265 15.71 -1.21 12.34
C HIS A 265 15.83 0.21 11.79
N LEU A 266 16.94 0.55 11.13
CA LEU A 266 17.13 1.85 10.50
C LEU A 266 16.07 2.16 9.43
N GLY A 267 15.72 1.18 8.59
CA GLY A 267 14.61 1.32 7.65
C GLY A 267 13.28 1.57 8.36
N LEU A 268 12.99 0.86 9.46
CA LEU A 268 11.77 1.06 10.23
C LEU A 268 11.74 2.38 11.03
N LYS A 269 12.87 2.91 11.48
CA LYS A 269 12.94 4.27 12.06
C LYS A 269 12.60 5.33 11.00
N ALA A 270 13.06 5.15 9.76
CA ALA A 270 12.64 6.02 8.66
C ALA A 270 11.15 5.88 8.32
N PHE A 271 10.57 4.67 8.48
CA PHE A 271 9.13 4.48 8.38
C PHE A 271 8.37 5.31 9.42
N GLU A 272 8.76 5.16 10.70
CA GLU A 272 8.22 5.90 11.84
C GLU A 272 8.30 7.42 11.60
N GLU A 273 9.48 7.95 11.29
CA GLU A 273 9.68 9.38 11.04
C GLU A 273 8.79 9.92 9.90
N VAL A 274 8.65 9.18 8.80
CA VAL A 274 7.80 9.61 7.68
C VAL A 274 6.32 9.60 8.06
N ILE A 275 5.87 8.62 8.85
CA ILE A 275 4.49 8.55 9.31
C ILE A 275 4.16 9.67 10.29
N GLU A 276 4.98 9.86 11.32
CA GLU A 276 4.71 10.83 12.38
C GLU A 276 4.73 12.27 11.84
N ASN A 277 5.63 12.55 10.89
CA ASN A 277 5.64 13.84 10.18
C ASN A 277 4.42 14.03 9.26
N ALA A 278 3.91 12.96 8.66
CA ALA A 278 2.77 13.01 7.73
C ALA A 278 1.40 12.90 8.43
N SER A 279 1.36 12.44 9.69
CA SER A 279 0.14 12.10 10.41
C SER A 279 0.26 12.40 11.90
N LYS A 280 -0.60 13.30 12.40
CA LYS A 280 -0.75 13.58 13.84
C LYS A 280 -1.54 12.51 14.63
N GLY A 281 -1.73 11.30 14.09
CA GLY A 281 -2.56 10.28 14.73
C GLY A 281 -2.29 8.85 14.28
N ILE A 282 -1.09 8.60 13.73
CA ILE A 282 -0.55 7.26 13.58
C ILE A 282 0.79 7.30 14.30
N HIS A 283 0.94 6.45 15.31
CA HIS A 283 2.17 6.31 16.09
C HIS A 283 2.75 4.93 15.82
N VAL A 284 4.07 4.83 15.82
CA VAL A 284 4.76 3.58 15.50
C VAL A 284 5.51 3.09 16.74
N GLU A 285 5.46 1.80 17.00
CA GLU A 285 6.30 1.13 17.98
C GLU A 285 7.07 0.02 17.26
N ILE A 286 8.40 0.09 17.30
CA ILE A 286 9.27 -0.93 16.72
C ILE A 286 9.70 -1.88 17.83
N ILE A 287 9.35 -3.16 17.70
CA ILE A 287 9.74 -4.21 18.63
C ILE A 287 10.87 -5.06 18.03
N THR A 288 11.95 -5.12 18.79
CA THR A 288 13.20 -5.84 18.50
C THR A 288 13.58 -6.73 19.70
N GLY A 289 14.54 -7.63 19.53
CA GLY A 289 15.11 -8.43 20.62
C GLY A 289 14.78 -9.94 20.59
N ASP A 290 15.28 -10.65 21.60
CA ASP A 290 15.30 -12.12 21.64
C ASP A 290 13.91 -12.76 21.61
N THR A 291 12.91 -12.09 22.19
CA THR A 291 11.51 -12.57 22.26
C THR A 291 10.81 -12.62 20.89
N ILE A 292 11.41 -12.01 19.87
CA ILE A 292 10.88 -11.83 18.51
C ILE A 292 11.88 -12.34 17.43
N SER A 293 12.93 -13.05 17.84
CA SER A 293 13.96 -13.64 16.96
C SER A 293 13.46 -14.77 16.02
N ASP A 294 12.29 -15.32 16.28
CA ASP A 294 11.67 -16.39 15.48
C ASP A 294 10.64 -15.82 14.49
N GLU A 295 11.03 -15.80 13.21
CA GLU A 295 10.21 -15.32 12.10
C GLU A 295 8.88 -16.09 11.94
N VAL A 296 8.82 -17.39 12.27
CA VAL A 296 7.59 -18.19 12.18
C VAL A 296 6.59 -17.75 13.24
N LYS A 297 7.07 -17.47 14.46
CA LYS A 297 6.25 -16.91 15.55
C LYS A 297 5.81 -15.48 15.21
N LEU A 298 6.69 -14.66 14.63
CA LEU A 298 6.35 -13.32 14.14
C LEU A 298 5.23 -13.35 13.11
N LEU A 299 5.36 -14.18 12.07
CA LEU A 299 4.33 -14.33 11.04
C LEU A 299 2.98 -14.76 11.65
N SER A 300 3.02 -15.68 12.63
CA SER A 300 1.82 -16.11 13.34
C SER A 300 1.20 -15.01 14.22
N LYS A 301 2.00 -14.11 14.80
CA LYS A 301 1.51 -12.93 15.54
C LYS A 301 0.86 -11.92 14.58
N LEU A 302 1.49 -11.67 13.44
CA LEU A 302 0.96 -10.79 12.38
C LEU A 302 -0.41 -11.29 11.88
N GLN A 303 -0.52 -12.57 11.54
CA GLN A 303 -1.77 -13.18 11.06
C GLN A 303 -2.93 -13.06 12.05
N ARG A 304 -2.64 -13.06 13.36
CA ARG A 304 -3.64 -12.94 14.44
C ARG A 304 -3.89 -11.50 14.87
N GLY A 305 -3.30 -10.52 14.19
CA GLY A 305 -3.42 -9.10 14.52
C GLY A 305 -2.80 -8.74 15.88
N LYS A 306 -1.84 -9.52 16.38
CA LYS A 306 -1.11 -9.23 17.62
C LYS A 306 0.09 -8.31 17.41
N ILE A 307 0.56 -8.22 16.17
CA ILE A 307 1.55 -7.27 15.67
C ILE A 307 0.98 -6.78 14.32
N ASP A 308 1.08 -5.49 14.03
CA ASP A 308 0.50 -4.93 12.81
C ASP A 308 1.38 -5.14 11.58
N MET A 309 2.71 -5.11 11.76
CA MET A 309 3.69 -5.21 10.68
C MET A 309 4.92 -6.04 11.07
N ILE A 310 5.55 -6.71 10.11
CA ILE A 310 6.82 -7.42 10.34
C ILE A 310 7.76 -7.33 9.13
N VAL A 311 9.06 -7.50 9.38
CA VAL A 311 10.05 -7.86 8.36
C VAL A 311 10.30 -9.37 8.42
N VAL A 312 10.12 -10.08 7.29
CA VAL A 312 10.19 -11.56 7.26
C VAL A 312 10.78 -12.10 5.97
N SER A 313 11.40 -13.29 6.03
CA SER A 313 11.91 -14.01 4.86
C SER A 313 10.81 -14.59 3.97
N PRO A 314 11.02 -14.65 2.64
CA PRO A 314 10.13 -15.36 1.72
C PRO A 314 9.96 -16.84 2.04
N ASP A 315 11.00 -17.48 2.58
CA ASP A 315 10.98 -18.90 2.97
C ASP A 315 9.96 -19.19 4.08
N VAL A 316 9.83 -18.30 5.06
CA VAL A 316 8.86 -18.47 6.16
C VAL A 316 7.43 -18.31 5.65
N VAL A 317 7.19 -17.36 4.75
CA VAL A 317 5.87 -17.14 4.13
C VAL A 317 5.51 -18.31 3.20
N SER A 318 6.41 -18.69 2.29
CA SER A 318 6.17 -19.80 1.36
C SER A 318 5.90 -21.11 2.08
N ARG A 319 6.66 -21.44 3.13
CA ARG A 319 6.41 -22.65 3.93
C ARG A 319 5.05 -22.61 4.65
N LYS A 320 4.69 -21.47 5.26
CA LYS A 320 3.47 -21.37 6.08
C LYS A 320 2.21 -21.64 5.29
N TYR A 321 2.19 -21.23 4.03
CA TYR A 321 1.02 -21.32 3.18
C TYR A 321 1.21 -22.21 1.95
N LEU A 322 2.33 -22.94 1.89
CA LEU A 322 2.66 -23.89 0.81
C LEU A 322 2.76 -23.22 -0.58
N PHE A 323 3.44 -22.06 -0.66
CA PHE A 323 3.64 -21.31 -1.91
C PHE A 323 4.89 -21.76 -2.64
N GLU A 324 4.80 -22.84 -3.42
CA GLU A 324 5.91 -23.24 -4.29
C GLU A 324 6.29 -22.14 -5.30
N GLU A 325 5.34 -21.26 -5.66
CA GLU A 325 5.54 -20.13 -6.56
C GLU A 325 6.38 -18.99 -5.97
N LEU A 326 6.57 -18.92 -4.65
CA LEU A 326 7.45 -17.91 -4.03
C LEU A 326 8.88 -18.41 -3.81
N GLU A 327 9.10 -19.73 -3.94
CA GLU A 327 10.40 -20.37 -3.68
C GLU A 327 11.51 -19.80 -4.56
N PHE A 328 11.21 -19.26 -5.75
CA PHE A 328 12.22 -18.70 -6.63
C PHE A 328 12.99 -17.54 -6.01
N LEU A 329 12.41 -16.76 -5.09
CA LEU A 329 13.11 -15.65 -4.44
C LEU A 329 14.29 -16.11 -3.56
N ALA A 330 14.34 -17.39 -3.21
CA ALA A 330 15.43 -18.00 -2.46
C ALA A 330 16.45 -18.72 -3.37
N LEU A 331 16.28 -18.68 -4.71
CA LEU A 331 17.19 -19.31 -5.66
C LEU A 331 18.56 -18.59 -5.64
N PRO A 332 19.66 -19.30 -5.33
CA PRO A 332 20.98 -18.69 -5.37
C PRO A 332 21.35 -18.17 -6.76
N TYR A 333 22.11 -17.08 -6.80
CA TYR A 333 22.56 -16.39 -8.02
C TYR A 333 21.44 -15.94 -8.98
N LEU A 334 20.22 -15.76 -8.46
CA LEU A 334 19.10 -15.23 -9.23
C LEU A 334 19.31 -13.77 -9.65
N PHE A 335 19.93 -12.97 -8.77
CA PHE A 335 20.27 -11.57 -9.00
C PHE A 335 21.80 -11.41 -9.05
N ASP A 336 22.26 -10.38 -9.75
CA ASP A 336 23.69 -10.13 -9.98
C ASP A 336 24.19 -8.85 -9.28
N SER A 337 23.27 -7.93 -8.95
CA SER A 337 23.54 -6.69 -8.24
C SER A 337 22.29 -6.20 -7.50
N TYR A 338 22.46 -5.25 -6.58
CA TYR A 338 21.36 -4.57 -5.91
C TYR A 338 20.43 -3.86 -6.89
N GLU A 339 20.97 -3.26 -7.96
CA GLU A 339 20.20 -2.55 -8.98
C GLU A 339 19.36 -3.52 -9.83
N HIS A 340 19.89 -4.71 -10.11
CA HIS A 340 19.13 -5.78 -10.77
C HIS A 340 17.99 -6.27 -9.85
N TRP A 341 18.28 -6.49 -8.58
CA TRP A 341 17.29 -6.86 -7.57
C TRP A 341 16.17 -5.81 -7.43
N GLU A 342 16.53 -4.53 -7.26
CA GLU A 342 15.60 -3.41 -7.08
C GLU A 342 14.66 -3.29 -8.28
N LYS A 343 15.19 -3.35 -9.51
CA LYS A 343 14.37 -3.34 -10.74
C LYS A 343 13.35 -4.48 -10.78
N ALA A 344 13.68 -5.65 -10.24
CA ALA A 344 12.77 -6.78 -10.22
C ALA A 344 11.63 -6.55 -9.20
N VAL A 345 11.98 -6.19 -7.97
CA VAL A 345 11.01 -6.03 -6.88
C VAL A 345 10.14 -4.77 -7.02
N ASP A 346 10.63 -3.71 -7.65
CA ASP A 346 9.80 -2.53 -8.00
C ASP A 346 8.94 -2.76 -9.25
N GLY A 347 9.29 -3.78 -10.04
CA GLY A 347 8.70 -4.07 -11.32
C GLY A 347 7.52 -5.04 -11.27
N LYS A 348 7.32 -5.75 -12.40
CA LYS A 348 6.24 -6.74 -12.55
C LYS A 348 6.40 -7.95 -11.61
N VAL A 349 7.63 -8.26 -11.20
CA VAL A 349 7.90 -9.42 -10.33
C VAL A 349 7.44 -9.13 -8.91
N GLY A 350 7.79 -7.99 -8.33
CA GLY A 350 7.26 -7.62 -7.01
C GLY A 350 5.74 -7.48 -7.01
N LYS A 351 5.14 -6.86 -8.03
CA LYS A 351 3.66 -6.82 -8.15
C LYS A 351 3.03 -8.22 -8.15
N TYR A 352 3.61 -9.15 -8.92
CA TYR A 352 3.15 -10.55 -8.92
C TYR A 352 3.27 -11.19 -7.53
N VAL A 353 4.42 -11.04 -6.87
CA VAL A 353 4.66 -11.58 -5.51
C VAL A 353 3.66 -11.02 -4.51
N SER A 354 3.43 -9.71 -4.53
CA SER A 354 2.45 -9.04 -3.65
C SER A 354 1.02 -9.55 -3.89
N SER A 355 0.61 -9.65 -5.16
CA SER A 355 -0.72 -10.20 -5.52
C SER A 355 -0.87 -11.66 -5.12
N LEU A 356 0.16 -12.48 -5.31
CA LEU A 356 0.16 -13.89 -4.94
C LEU A 356 0.04 -14.05 -3.41
N ILE A 357 0.88 -13.35 -2.64
CA ILE A 357 0.81 -13.37 -1.17
C ILE A 357 -0.57 -12.94 -0.69
N LYS A 358 -1.14 -11.87 -1.26
CA LYS A 358 -2.47 -11.40 -0.88
C LYS A 358 -3.54 -12.45 -1.17
N LYS A 359 -3.54 -13.03 -2.38
CA LYS A 359 -4.51 -14.04 -2.81
C LYS A 359 -4.44 -15.28 -1.91
N GLU A 360 -3.26 -15.86 -1.80
CA GLU A 360 -3.11 -17.16 -1.17
C GLU A 360 -3.13 -17.10 0.37
N SER A 361 -2.83 -15.93 0.95
CA SER A 361 -3.09 -15.69 2.37
C SER A 361 -4.55 -15.35 2.69
N ASN A 362 -5.44 -15.35 1.69
CA ASN A 362 -6.83 -14.87 1.80
C ASN A 362 -6.91 -13.47 2.43
N ASN A 363 -6.14 -12.53 1.90
CA ASN A 363 -6.03 -11.15 2.37
C ASN A 363 -5.51 -10.98 3.81
N LYS A 364 -4.95 -12.03 4.45
CA LYS A 364 -4.34 -11.90 5.79
C LYS A 364 -3.01 -11.18 5.77
N LEU A 365 -2.33 -11.16 4.63
CA LEU A 365 -1.03 -10.49 4.46
C LEU A 365 -1.10 -9.45 3.34
N HIS A 366 -0.53 -8.28 3.62
CA HIS A 366 -0.33 -7.22 2.65
C HIS A 366 1.16 -6.88 2.55
N VAL A 367 1.73 -6.97 1.34
CA VAL A 367 3.13 -6.59 1.10
C VAL A 367 3.21 -5.09 0.88
N LEU A 368 3.88 -4.39 1.79
CA LEU A 368 4.10 -2.94 1.70
C LEU A 368 5.35 -2.58 0.88
N GLY A 369 6.35 -3.48 0.87
CA GLY A 369 7.62 -3.27 0.19
C GLY A 369 8.59 -4.42 0.40
N TYR A 370 9.80 -4.26 -0.14
CA TYR A 370 10.86 -5.25 -0.13
C TYR A 370 12.14 -4.64 0.44
N PHE A 371 12.80 -5.39 1.32
CA PHE A 371 14.12 -5.07 1.90
C PHE A 371 15.15 -6.03 1.32
N SER A 372 16.39 -5.58 1.13
CA SER A 372 17.42 -6.38 0.45
C SER A 372 18.19 -7.27 1.39
N ALA A 373 18.31 -6.95 2.68
CA ALA A 373 19.00 -7.80 3.67
C ALA A 373 20.42 -8.29 3.31
N GLY A 374 21.12 -7.58 2.42
CA GLY A 374 22.50 -7.87 2.07
C GLY A 374 22.73 -9.02 1.09
N ILE A 375 24.01 -9.15 0.72
CA ILE A 375 24.59 -10.25 -0.05
C ILE A 375 25.03 -11.35 0.92
N ARG A 376 24.52 -12.56 0.71
CA ARG A 376 24.81 -13.70 1.59
C ARG A 376 26.11 -14.39 1.18
N HIS A 377 26.90 -14.72 2.19
CA HIS A 377 28.16 -15.45 2.09
C HIS A 377 28.15 -16.62 3.07
N PHE A 378 28.99 -17.63 2.82
CA PHE A 378 29.19 -18.69 3.82
C PHE A 378 30.18 -18.22 4.87
N TYR A 379 29.92 -18.58 6.13
CA TYR A 379 30.88 -18.45 7.21
C TYR A 379 30.84 -19.71 8.08
N GLY A 380 31.98 -20.11 8.62
CA GLY A 380 32.06 -21.43 9.23
C GLY A 380 33.42 -21.83 9.81
N LYS A 381 33.59 -23.14 9.86
CA LYS A 381 34.74 -23.89 10.38
C LYS A 381 36.04 -23.74 9.61
N ARG A 382 35.98 -23.49 8.30
CA ARG A 382 37.14 -23.34 7.39
C ARG A 382 36.73 -22.64 6.10
N HIS A 383 37.70 -22.21 5.28
CA HIS A 383 37.42 -21.72 3.93
C HIS A 383 36.79 -22.78 3.03
N ILE A 384 35.94 -22.34 2.11
CA ILE A 384 35.31 -23.17 1.08
C ILE A 384 35.83 -22.69 -0.27
N ASN A 385 36.66 -23.48 -0.96
CA ASN A 385 37.19 -23.11 -2.27
C ASN A 385 36.29 -23.59 -3.40
N ARG A 386 35.61 -24.72 -3.19
CA ARG A 386 34.74 -25.39 -4.16
C ARG A 386 33.62 -26.14 -3.44
N PRO A 387 32.52 -26.50 -4.11
CA PRO A 387 31.40 -27.23 -3.51
C PRO A 387 31.81 -28.46 -2.69
N GLU A 388 32.82 -29.21 -3.13
CA GLU A 388 33.30 -30.44 -2.48
C GLU A 388 33.83 -30.20 -1.06
N ASP A 389 34.26 -28.98 -0.73
CA ASP A 389 34.74 -28.65 0.62
C ASP A 389 33.60 -28.65 1.66
N LEU A 390 32.34 -28.61 1.20
CA LEU A 390 31.14 -28.74 2.03
C LEU A 390 30.68 -30.20 2.22
N ALA A 391 31.28 -31.16 1.51
CA ALA A 391 30.85 -32.56 1.58
C ALA A 391 30.92 -33.10 3.02
N GLY A 392 29.79 -33.63 3.49
CA GLY A 392 29.65 -34.17 4.85
C GLY A 392 29.63 -33.13 5.98
N MET A 393 29.70 -31.83 5.66
CA MET A 393 29.62 -30.75 6.64
C MET A 393 28.17 -30.42 6.95
N THR A 394 27.90 -29.95 8.17
CA THR A 394 26.56 -29.48 8.55
C THR A 394 26.44 -27.97 8.35
N VAL A 395 25.54 -27.54 7.47
CA VAL A 395 25.25 -26.13 7.21
C VAL A 395 23.88 -25.78 7.77
N ARG A 396 23.80 -24.74 8.59
CA ARG A 396 22.51 -24.22 9.06
C ARG A 396 21.76 -23.50 7.94
N THR A 397 20.47 -23.77 7.82
CA THR A 397 19.53 -22.98 7.00
C THR A 397 18.39 -22.41 7.84
N GLN A 398 17.73 -21.36 7.34
CA GLN A 398 16.53 -20.81 8.00
C GLN A 398 15.36 -21.80 7.97
N THR A 399 15.13 -22.43 6.82
CA THR A 399 14.06 -23.42 6.60
C THR A 399 14.56 -24.57 5.70
N ARG A 400 13.70 -25.57 5.45
CA ARG A 400 13.98 -26.71 4.55
C ARG A 400 13.60 -26.44 3.07
N GLY A 401 13.64 -25.18 2.64
CA GLY A 401 13.25 -24.73 1.30
C GLY A 401 14.33 -24.85 0.22
N VAL A 402 14.34 -23.93 -0.75
CA VAL A 402 15.28 -23.92 -1.89
C VAL A 402 16.74 -23.87 -1.46
N MET A 403 17.07 -23.05 -0.45
CA MET A 403 18.44 -22.97 0.07
C MET A 403 18.91 -24.30 0.65
N ALA A 404 18.04 -25.04 1.34
CA ALA A 404 18.38 -26.38 1.84
C ALA A 404 18.63 -27.37 0.69
N LYS A 405 17.78 -27.35 -0.34
CA LYS A 405 17.98 -28.18 -1.55
C LYS A 405 19.31 -27.84 -2.23
N TYR A 406 19.65 -26.56 -2.34
CA TYR A 406 20.93 -26.11 -2.86
C TYR A 406 22.10 -26.62 -2.03
N ILE A 407 22.10 -26.43 -0.72
CA ILE A 407 23.17 -26.94 0.17
C ILE A 407 23.33 -28.46 0.07
N SER A 408 22.22 -29.19 0.04
CA SER A 408 22.26 -30.64 -0.16
C SER A 408 22.82 -31.05 -1.52
N SER A 409 22.63 -30.26 -2.58
CA SER A 409 23.28 -30.47 -3.89
C SER A 409 24.80 -30.27 -3.86
N LEU A 410 25.32 -29.60 -2.81
CA LEU A 410 26.75 -29.46 -2.53
C LEU A 410 27.29 -30.61 -1.65
N ASN A 411 26.50 -31.68 -1.46
CA ASN A 411 26.79 -32.83 -0.58
C ASN A 411 26.95 -32.49 0.91
N ALA A 412 26.40 -31.35 1.35
CA ALA A 412 26.32 -30.96 2.75
C ALA A 412 25.00 -31.39 3.41
N TYR A 413 25.04 -31.62 4.72
CA TYR A 413 23.85 -31.81 5.55
C TYR A 413 23.24 -30.46 5.91
N THR A 414 21.92 -30.35 5.86
CA THR A 414 21.20 -29.12 6.27
C THR A 414 20.63 -29.27 7.66
N ASN A 415 20.89 -28.29 8.54
CA ASN A 415 20.22 -28.18 9.83
C ASN A 415 19.34 -26.92 9.87
N SER A 416 18.02 -27.09 10.00
CA SER A 416 17.10 -25.95 10.07
C SER A 416 16.98 -25.48 11.51
N ALA A 417 17.40 -24.25 11.80
CA ALA A 417 17.32 -23.67 13.14
C ALA A 417 16.91 -22.18 13.09
N PRO A 418 16.21 -21.64 14.10
CA PRO A 418 15.94 -20.21 14.25
C PRO A 418 17.21 -19.34 14.23
N TRP A 419 17.06 -18.05 13.90
CA TRP A 419 18.22 -17.14 13.76
C TRP A 419 19.02 -16.97 15.06
N GLY A 420 18.32 -16.83 16.19
CA GLY A 420 18.96 -16.67 17.51
C GLY A 420 19.72 -17.90 18.01
N GLU A 421 19.54 -19.08 17.40
CA GLU A 421 20.23 -20.31 17.81
C GLU A 421 21.56 -20.53 17.06
N VAL A 422 21.83 -19.73 16.03
CA VAL A 422 22.98 -19.97 15.14
C VAL A 422 24.31 -19.79 15.87
N LYS A 423 24.48 -18.73 16.68
CA LYS A 423 25.71 -18.53 17.47
C LYS A 423 26.04 -19.74 18.33
N LYS A 424 25.06 -20.19 19.11
CA LYS A 424 25.18 -21.36 19.97
C LYS A 424 25.52 -22.61 19.18
N GLY A 425 24.87 -22.82 18.03
CA GLY A 425 25.16 -23.97 17.17
C GLY A 425 26.61 -24.00 16.68
N LEU A 426 27.18 -22.84 16.35
CA LEU A 426 28.59 -22.74 15.94
C LEU A 426 29.53 -22.98 17.12
N ASP A 427 29.24 -22.42 18.30
CA ASP A 427 30.05 -22.59 19.51
C ASP A 427 30.07 -24.04 19.99
N ASP A 428 28.88 -24.65 20.06
CA ASP A 428 28.68 -26.05 20.47
C ASP A 428 29.08 -27.03 19.35
N LYS A 429 29.44 -26.52 18.16
CA LYS A 429 29.84 -27.30 16.97
C LYS A 429 28.77 -28.28 16.50
N THR A 430 27.50 -28.00 16.78
CA THR A 430 26.37 -28.76 16.22
C THR A 430 26.09 -28.40 14.76
N ILE A 431 26.66 -27.28 14.29
CA ILE A 431 26.75 -26.88 12.89
C ILE A 431 28.20 -26.47 12.57
N ASP A 432 28.67 -26.79 11.36
CA ASP A 432 30.00 -26.42 10.87
C ASP A 432 29.99 -25.06 10.14
N PHE A 433 28.85 -24.72 9.52
CA PHE A 433 28.69 -23.53 8.69
C PHE A 433 27.30 -22.92 8.85
N ALA A 434 27.19 -21.64 8.51
CA ALA A 434 25.94 -20.95 8.22
C ALA A 434 26.17 -19.96 7.07
N GLU A 435 25.10 -19.26 6.66
CA GLU A 435 25.17 -18.27 5.60
C GLU A 435 24.34 -17.02 5.94
N ASN A 436 24.90 -15.84 5.67
CA ASN A 436 24.23 -14.54 5.82
C ASN A 436 25.11 -13.39 5.29
N ALA A 437 24.59 -12.17 5.31
CA ALA A 437 25.34 -10.94 4.98
C ALA A 437 26.05 -10.35 6.21
N TYR A 438 27.13 -9.61 5.96
CA TYR A 438 28.02 -9.03 6.99
C TYR A 438 27.26 -8.27 8.11
N PRO A 439 26.33 -7.35 7.81
CA PRO A 439 25.61 -6.61 8.84
C PRO A 439 24.82 -7.49 9.81
N TYR A 440 24.43 -8.69 9.39
CA TYR A 440 23.58 -9.57 10.18
C TYR A 440 24.40 -10.53 11.03
N PHE A 441 25.30 -11.32 10.43
CA PHE A 441 26.04 -12.32 11.20
C PHE A 441 27.09 -11.69 12.13
N VAL A 442 27.61 -10.50 11.79
CA VAL A 442 28.57 -9.80 12.65
C VAL A 442 27.89 -9.22 13.88
N GLN A 443 26.76 -8.54 13.72
CA GLN A 443 25.96 -7.99 14.84
C GLN A 443 25.46 -9.10 15.79
N GLN A 444 25.23 -10.31 15.30
CA GLN A 444 24.93 -11.49 16.12
C GLN A 444 26.18 -12.20 16.69
N ASN A 445 27.35 -11.61 16.51
CA ASN A 445 28.64 -12.15 16.96
C ASN A 445 28.95 -13.56 16.42
N HIS A 446 28.35 -13.99 15.31
CA HIS A 446 28.65 -15.32 14.75
C HIS A 446 30.13 -15.48 14.42
N HIS A 447 30.73 -14.42 13.90
CA HIS A 447 32.14 -14.36 13.52
C HIS A 447 33.12 -14.57 14.68
N SER A 448 32.71 -14.35 15.94
CA SER A 448 33.58 -14.57 17.10
C SER A 448 33.65 -16.04 17.52
N SER A 449 32.81 -16.90 16.94
CA SER A 449 32.90 -18.35 17.14
C SER A 449 34.09 -18.95 16.38
N ASN A 450 34.70 -19.99 16.93
CA ASN A 450 35.72 -20.75 16.20
C ASN A 450 35.19 -21.40 14.91
N HIS A 451 33.90 -21.75 14.87
CA HIS A 451 33.21 -22.20 13.66
C HIS A 451 32.48 -21.05 12.95
N GLY A 452 32.84 -19.79 13.18
CA GLY A 452 32.26 -18.64 12.46
C GLY A 452 33.29 -17.67 11.89
N LYS A 453 34.58 -17.85 12.21
CA LYS A 453 35.66 -16.93 11.85
C LYS A 453 36.22 -17.09 10.43
N TYR A 454 35.86 -18.13 9.69
CA TYR A 454 36.27 -18.30 8.30
C TYR A 454 35.10 -17.90 7.38
N ILE A 455 35.26 -16.80 6.67
CA ILE A 455 34.25 -16.25 5.76
C ILE A 455 34.68 -16.53 4.32
N THR A 456 33.80 -17.13 3.53
CA THR A 456 34.00 -17.34 2.10
C THR A 456 32.97 -16.52 1.34
N GLU A 457 33.44 -15.52 0.59
CA GLU A 457 32.61 -14.56 -0.12
C GLU A 457 31.98 -15.17 -1.39
N THR A 458 31.03 -16.08 -1.21
CA THR A 458 30.36 -16.78 -2.32
C THR A 458 29.34 -15.93 -3.09
N GLY A 459 28.86 -14.83 -2.49
CA GLY A 459 27.97 -13.87 -3.15
C GLY A 459 26.69 -14.52 -3.67
N HIS A 460 26.21 -15.56 -2.98
CA HIS A 460 25.28 -16.52 -3.57
C HIS A 460 23.83 -16.04 -3.53
N SER A 461 23.51 -14.97 -2.80
CA SER A 461 22.15 -14.45 -2.74
C SER A 461 22.14 -12.97 -2.42
N TYR A 462 21.60 -12.16 -3.34
CA TYR A 462 21.05 -10.85 -3.00
C TYR A 462 19.69 -11.09 -2.38
N THR A 463 19.60 -10.84 -1.08
CA THR A 463 18.47 -11.34 -0.29
C THR A 463 17.21 -10.53 -0.59
N THR A 464 16.05 -11.16 -0.41
CA THR A 464 14.77 -10.45 -0.36
C THR A 464 14.15 -10.68 1.00
N ARG A 465 13.57 -9.62 1.57
CA ARG A 465 12.70 -9.65 2.74
C ARG A 465 11.43 -8.89 2.44
N PHE A 466 10.33 -9.36 2.98
CA PHE A 466 9.05 -8.67 2.87
C PHE A 466 8.85 -7.77 4.07
N LEU A 467 8.49 -6.51 3.81
CA LEU A 467 7.81 -5.68 4.80
C LEU A 467 6.31 -5.97 4.67
N LEU A 468 5.79 -6.76 5.60
CA LEU A 468 4.38 -7.19 5.61
C LEU A 468 3.57 -6.38 6.62
N MET A 469 2.31 -6.15 6.30
CA MET A 469 1.29 -5.68 7.22
C MET A 469 0.16 -6.71 7.31
N ASN A 470 -0.52 -6.77 8.46
CA ASN A 470 -1.78 -7.49 8.59
C ASN A 470 -2.78 -6.94 7.56
N GLY A 471 -3.24 -7.80 6.65
CA GLY A 471 -4.02 -7.35 5.50
C GLY A 471 -5.45 -6.91 5.84
N GLU A 472 -6.06 -7.46 6.88
CA GLU A 472 -7.36 -7.02 7.40
C GLU A 472 -7.25 -5.61 7.98
N LYS A 473 -6.24 -5.37 8.83
CA LYS A 473 -5.91 -4.04 9.37
C LYS A 473 -5.67 -3.06 8.23
N PHE A 474 -4.84 -3.41 7.24
CA PHE A 474 -4.58 -2.52 6.09
C PHE A 474 -5.86 -2.20 5.31
N SER A 475 -6.76 -3.18 5.17
CA SER A 475 -8.04 -3.01 4.48
C SER A 475 -9.00 -2.09 5.26
N SER A 476 -8.96 -2.12 6.59
CA SER A 476 -9.80 -1.27 7.46
C SER A 476 -9.33 0.19 7.54
N LEU A 477 -8.12 0.50 7.05
CA LEU A 477 -7.61 1.87 7.02
C LEU A 477 -8.29 2.71 5.95
N THR A 478 -8.32 4.03 6.14
CA THR A 478 -8.75 4.95 5.08
C THR A 478 -7.75 4.98 3.93
N ARG A 479 -8.19 5.45 2.75
CA ARG A 479 -7.31 5.62 1.59
C ARG A 479 -6.09 6.49 1.90
N LYS A 480 -6.29 7.57 2.65
CA LYS A 480 -5.21 8.47 3.10
C LYS A 480 -4.20 7.76 4.00
N GLN A 481 -4.69 7.01 4.99
CA GLN A 481 -3.82 6.24 5.90
C GLN A 481 -3.00 5.20 5.14
N ARG A 482 -3.64 4.43 4.24
CA ARG A 482 -2.94 3.48 3.35
C ARG A 482 -1.86 4.19 2.53
N ARG A 483 -2.16 5.35 1.95
CA ARG A 483 -1.19 6.11 1.15
C ARG A 483 0.01 6.60 1.97
N VAL A 484 -0.22 7.08 3.19
CA VAL A 484 0.85 7.49 4.12
C VAL A 484 1.72 6.29 4.49
N ILE A 485 1.12 5.15 4.82
CA ILE A 485 1.85 3.91 5.13
C ILE A 485 2.66 3.41 3.93
N MET A 486 2.10 3.40 2.72
CA MET A 486 2.85 3.01 1.51
C MET A 486 4.01 3.97 1.21
N LYS A 487 3.84 5.27 1.46
CA LYS A 487 4.91 6.26 1.32
C LYS A 487 6.03 6.01 2.34
N ALA A 488 5.67 5.75 3.59
CA ALA A 488 6.62 5.41 4.65
C ALA A 488 7.35 4.09 4.36
N ALA A 489 6.65 3.06 3.89
CA ALA A 489 7.24 1.78 3.50
C ALA A 489 8.27 1.92 2.38
N LYS A 490 8.00 2.80 1.40
CA LYS A 490 8.97 3.11 0.33
C LYS A 490 10.21 3.82 0.87
N ALA A 491 10.05 4.76 1.80
CA ALA A 491 11.17 5.42 2.45
C ALA A 491 12.00 4.42 3.28
N ALA A 492 11.33 3.52 4.00
CA ALA A 492 11.93 2.46 4.79
C ALA A 492 12.81 1.55 3.93
N ALA A 493 12.30 1.07 2.79
CA ALA A 493 13.05 0.23 1.87
C ALA A 493 14.29 0.93 1.32
N LYS A 494 14.17 2.22 0.98
CA LYS A 494 15.31 3.02 0.50
C LYS A 494 16.39 3.21 1.57
N VAL A 495 16.00 3.46 2.81
CA VAL A 495 16.95 3.61 3.93
C VAL A 495 17.59 2.27 4.28
N GLU A 496 16.83 1.18 4.29
CA GLU A 496 17.38 -0.15 4.56
C GLU A 496 18.43 -0.56 3.54
N ILE A 497 18.17 -0.43 2.24
CA ILE A 497 19.16 -0.81 1.21
C ILE A 497 20.41 0.06 1.28
N GLN A 498 20.26 1.35 1.59
CA GLN A 498 21.40 2.25 1.76
C GLN A 498 22.23 1.83 2.98
N ALA A 499 21.58 1.58 4.11
CA ALA A 499 22.25 1.12 5.33
C ALA A 499 22.93 -0.24 5.13
N VAL A 500 22.33 -1.17 4.40
CA VAL A 500 22.95 -2.45 4.02
C VAL A 500 24.25 -2.20 3.26
N LYS A 501 24.21 -1.42 2.18
CA LYS A 501 25.38 -1.15 1.33
C LYS A 501 26.53 -0.50 2.13
N GLU A 502 26.21 0.50 2.95
CA GLU A 502 27.20 1.18 3.81
C GLU A 502 27.78 0.25 4.87
N GLN A 503 26.93 -0.56 5.52
CA GLN A 503 27.38 -1.45 6.59
C GLN A 503 28.16 -2.64 6.07
N GLU A 504 27.85 -3.18 4.89
CA GLU A 504 28.61 -4.29 4.30
C GLU A 504 30.08 -3.93 4.12
N GLU A 505 30.37 -2.79 3.48
CA GLU A 505 31.74 -2.32 3.26
C GLU A 505 32.44 -2.01 4.59
N LYS A 506 31.78 -1.23 5.45
CA LYS A 506 32.35 -0.81 6.73
C LYS A 506 32.67 -2.00 7.64
N ILE A 507 31.71 -2.90 7.85
CA ILE A 507 31.86 -4.03 8.76
C ILE A 507 32.89 -5.02 8.23
N ARG A 508 32.91 -5.25 6.92
CA ARG A 508 33.91 -6.11 6.28
C ARG A 508 35.34 -5.63 6.58
N GLU A 509 35.59 -4.33 6.48
CA GLU A 509 36.90 -3.77 6.80
C GLU A 509 37.20 -3.79 8.31
N GLU A 510 36.21 -3.52 9.17
CA GLU A 510 36.37 -3.58 10.63
C GLU A 510 36.80 -4.96 11.15
N ILE A 511 36.29 -6.05 10.56
CA ILE A 511 36.57 -7.41 11.04
C ILE A 511 37.77 -8.08 10.35
N LYS A 512 38.36 -7.49 9.31
CA LYS A 512 39.41 -8.12 8.48
C LYS A 512 40.64 -8.62 9.26
N GLY A 513 40.90 -8.04 10.44
CA GLY A 513 41.97 -8.48 11.34
C GLY A 513 41.55 -9.49 12.42
N THR A 514 40.25 -9.75 12.58
CA THR A 514 39.69 -10.65 13.60
C THR A 514 39.13 -11.95 13.02
N VAL A 515 38.98 -12.01 11.70
CA VAL A 515 38.45 -13.15 10.94
C VAL A 515 39.31 -13.43 9.72
N GLU A 516 39.18 -14.61 9.12
CA GLU A 516 39.79 -14.91 7.84
C GLU A 516 38.76 -14.77 6.72
N ILE A 517 39.05 -13.91 5.73
CA ILE A 517 38.17 -13.67 4.58
C ILE A 517 38.82 -14.26 3.33
N ARG A 518 38.09 -15.13 2.63
CA ARG A 518 38.41 -15.58 1.28
C ARG A 518 37.48 -14.94 0.27
N THR A 519 38.06 -14.29 -0.73
CA THR A 519 37.30 -13.50 -1.68
C THR A 519 36.71 -14.35 -2.78
N ILE A 520 35.74 -13.79 -3.50
CA ILE A 520 35.07 -14.45 -4.62
C ILE A 520 36.03 -14.83 -5.78
N ASN A 521 37.18 -14.15 -5.88
CA ASN A 521 38.19 -14.43 -6.91
C ASN A 521 39.05 -15.64 -6.57
N ASP A 522 39.04 -16.09 -5.31
CA ASP A 522 39.88 -17.16 -4.78
C ASP A 522 39.12 -18.50 -4.66
N ILE A 523 37.94 -18.58 -5.27
CA ILE A 523 37.04 -19.75 -5.21
C ILE A 523 36.55 -20.15 -6.61
N ASP A 524 36.16 -21.41 -6.77
CA ASP A 524 35.48 -21.91 -7.95
C ASP A 524 34.00 -21.49 -7.94
N LEU A 525 33.76 -20.21 -8.20
CA LEU A 525 32.41 -19.64 -8.25
C LEU A 525 31.54 -20.31 -9.34
N GLN A 526 32.14 -20.78 -10.44
CA GLN A 526 31.38 -21.37 -11.54
C GLN A 526 30.75 -22.69 -11.12
N SER A 527 31.45 -23.54 -10.37
CA SER A 527 30.88 -24.78 -9.84
C SER A 527 29.70 -24.52 -8.88
N PHE A 528 29.76 -23.48 -8.04
CA PHE A 528 28.61 -23.06 -7.23
C PHE A 528 27.43 -22.61 -8.08
N LYS A 529 27.67 -21.78 -9.11
CA LYS A 529 26.64 -21.30 -10.03
C LYS A 529 25.99 -22.43 -10.83
N MET A 530 26.75 -23.43 -11.26
CA MET A 530 26.23 -24.61 -11.94
C MET A 530 25.25 -25.38 -11.06
N LYS A 531 25.60 -25.61 -9.78
CA LYS A 531 24.70 -26.27 -8.82
C LYS A 531 23.42 -25.47 -8.57
N ALA A 532 23.53 -24.15 -8.47
CA ALA A 532 22.34 -23.30 -8.37
C ALA A 532 21.46 -23.34 -9.65
N ALA A 533 22.07 -23.43 -10.83
CA ALA A 533 21.35 -23.54 -12.09
C ALA A 533 20.53 -24.84 -12.18
N GLU A 534 21.10 -25.98 -11.74
CA GLU A 534 20.38 -27.27 -11.65
C GLU A 534 19.12 -27.16 -10.77
N ILE A 535 19.21 -26.47 -9.63
CA ILE A 535 18.07 -26.19 -8.75
C ILE A 535 17.06 -25.28 -9.46
N GLY A 536 17.53 -24.25 -10.14
CA GLY A 536 16.70 -23.33 -10.92
C GLY A 536 15.89 -24.07 -12.00
N GLU A 537 16.53 -24.94 -12.78
CA GLU A 537 15.84 -25.76 -13.78
C GLU A 537 14.76 -26.66 -13.17
N THR A 538 15.03 -27.22 -12.00
CA THR A 538 14.06 -28.04 -11.27
C THR A 538 12.83 -27.21 -10.88
N LEU A 539 13.02 -25.98 -10.40
CA LEU A 539 11.92 -25.05 -10.08
C LEU A 539 11.15 -24.64 -11.35
N GLU A 540 11.87 -24.33 -12.44
CA GLU A 540 11.26 -23.94 -13.72
C GLU A 540 10.42 -25.07 -14.33
N LYS A 541 10.79 -26.35 -14.11
CA LYS A 541 10.02 -27.52 -14.57
C LYS A 541 8.77 -27.78 -13.73
N LYS A 542 8.81 -27.48 -12.43
CA LYS A 542 7.70 -27.74 -11.51
C LYS A 542 6.53 -26.76 -11.67
N ASN A 543 6.81 -25.48 -11.92
CA ASN A 543 5.78 -24.46 -11.95
C ASN A 543 5.98 -23.42 -13.08
N TYR A 544 4.94 -23.26 -13.91
CA TYR A 544 4.99 -22.38 -15.08
C TYR A 544 5.12 -20.89 -14.71
N GLU A 545 4.42 -20.43 -13.67
CA GLU A 545 4.51 -19.03 -13.25
C GLU A 545 5.88 -18.75 -12.59
N THR A 546 6.43 -19.70 -11.82
CA THR A 546 7.83 -19.64 -11.34
C THR A 546 8.80 -19.47 -12.51
N LYS A 547 8.69 -20.31 -13.54
CA LYS A 547 9.53 -20.22 -14.75
C LYS A 547 9.43 -18.85 -15.42
N LYS A 548 8.21 -18.33 -15.55
CA LYS A 548 7.95 -17.02 -16.14
C LYS A 548 8.54 -15.89 -15.30
N MET A 549 8.48 -15.98 -13.97
CA MET A 549 9.10 -15.00 -13.07
C MET A 549 10.63 -15.05 -13.15
N ILE A 550 11.24 -16.22 -13.07
CA ILE A 550 12.70 -16.39 -13.22
C ILE A 550 13.18 -15.82 -14.56
N LYS A 551 12.47 -16.11 -15.67
CA LYS A 551 12.79 -15.53 -16.98
C LYS A 551 12.65 -14.01 -17.02
N LYS A 552 11.64 -13.44 -16.35
CA LYS A 552 11.47 -11.99 -16.25
C LYS A 552 12.63 -11.35 -15.49
N ILE A 553 13.06 -11.96 -14.39
CA ILE A 553 14.21 -11.50 -13.60
C ILE A 553 15.47 -11.56 -14.47
N LYS A 554 15.80 -12.72 -15.07
CA LYS A 554 16.96 -12.87 -15.95
C LYS A 554 17.02 -11.83 -17.08
N LYS A 555 15.88 -11.39 -17.61
CA LYS A 555 15.80 -10.32 -18.63
C LYS A 555 16.10 -8.90 -18.12
N LEU A 556 16.03 -8.67 -16.80
CA LEU A 556 16.32 -7.39 -16.17
C LEU A 556 17.81 -7.20 -15.84
N ARG A 557 18.64 -8.24 -16.05
CA ARG A 557 20.09 -8.14 -15.95
C ARG A 557 20.59 -7.00 -16.82
N THR A 558 21.18 -5.98 -16.19
CA THR A 558 21.87 -4.92 -16.91
C THR A 558 23.12 -5.49 -17.54
N ASN A 559 23.34 -5.21 -18.83
CA ASN A 559 24.57 -5.55 -19.54
C ASN A 559 25.75 -4.76 -18.93
N HIS A 560 26.33 -5.25 -17.84
CA HIS A 560 27.63 -4.78 -17.35
C HIS A 560 28.81 -5.52 -17.99
N ASN A 561 28.56 -6.48 -18.90
CA ASN A 561 29.58 -7.21 -19.65
C ASN A 561 29.32 -7.22 -21.18
N HIS A 562 28.99 -6.07 -21.76
CA HIS A 562 29.17 -5.88 -23.21
C HIS A 562 30.19 -4.77 -23.49
N SER A 563 31.37 -4.94 -22.91
CA SER A 563 32.61 -4.50 -23.54
C SER A 563 33.32 -5.75 -24.07
N SER A 564 33.31 -5.87 -25.41
CA SER A 564 34.09 -6.76 -26.28
C SER A 564 33.87 -8.29 -26.18
N ALA A 565 33.56 -8.88 -27.36
CA ALA A 565 33.93 -10.23 -27.83
C ALA A 565 32.86 -11.34 -27.95
N ALA A 566 31.70 -11.30 -27.28
CA ALA A 566 30.80 -12.49 -27.28
C ALA A 566 29.55 -12.42 -28.18
N ILE A 567 29.25 -11.30 -28.85
CA ILE A 567 28.05 -11.15 -29.71
C ILE A 567 28.36 -11.28 -31.22
N GLN A 568 29.62 -11.41 -31.63
CA GLN A 568 29.98 -11.64 -33.04
C GLN A 568 30.12 -13.11 -33.46
N LEU A 569 29.87 -14.08 -32.56
CA LEU A 569 30.12 -15.50 -32.81
C LEU A 569 28.87 -16.38 -32.94
N LEU A 570 27.66 -15.79 -33.02
CA LEU A 570 26.40 -16.54 -33.15
C LEU A 570 25.48 -16.06 -34.29
N GLU A 571 25.99 -15.26 -35.23
CA GLU A 571 25.28 -14.89 -36.47
C GLU A 571 25.84 -15.56 -37.74
N VAL A 572 26.70 -16.57 -37.60
CA VAL A 572 27.15 -17.42 -38.72
C VAL A 572 26.65 -18.84 -38.50
N ASP A 573 25.37 -19.04 -38.85
CA ASP A 573 24.79 -20.26 -39.45
C ASP A 573 23.28 -20.26 -39.19
N PHE A 574 22.56 -19.48 -40.01
CA PHE A 574 21.22 -19.80 -40.52
C PHE A 574 20.91 -18.78 -41.64
N ARG A 575 21.50 -19.01 -42.80
CA ARG A 575 21.03 -18.54 -44.11
C ARG A 575 21.22 -19.63 -45.13
#